data_AF-A0A0S8K663-F1
#
_entry.id   AF-A0A0S8K663-F1
#
_cell.length_a   1.000
_cell.length_b   1.000
_cell.length_c   1.000
_cell.angle_alpha   90.00
_cell.angle_beta   90.00
_cell.angle_gamma   90.00
#
_symmetry.space_group_name_H-M   'P 1'
#
loop_
_entity.id
_entity.type
_entity.pdbx_description
1 polymer ?
#
loop_
_entity_poly.entity_id
_entity_poly.type
_entity_poly.pdbx_seq_one_letter_code
_entity_poly.pdbx_strand_id
1 'polypeptide(L)'
;MEAVPELKIEAVGHTDSKGSDTYNMGLSRRRAESVVEFLVKSGIDAARIKSSGMGETAPVARNTNPNGSDSPEGRKLNRRVEFRILTPDLPNVEVAVIEVPAELHK
;
A
#
# COMPACT_ATOMS: atom_id res chain seq x y z
N MET A 1 -12.65 -9.05 7.91
CA MET A 1 -11.80 -10.22 8.23
C MET A 1 -12.45 -11.20 9.20
N GLU A 2 -13.58 -10.85 9.83
CA GLU A 2 -14.31 -11.73 10.75
C GLU A 2 -14.96 -12.92 10.03
N ALA A 3 -15.51 -12.71 8.83
CA ALA A 3 -16.14 -13.76 8.01
C ALA A 3 -15.15 -14.81 7.44
N VAL A 4 -13.84 -14.54 7.47
CA VAL A 4 -12.80 -15.45 6.97
C VAL A 4 -11.68 -15.55 8.00
N PRO A 5 -11.80 -16.41 9.04
CA PRO A 5 -10.85 -16.47 10.16
C PRO A 5 -9.40 -16.80 9.76
N GLU A 6 -9.22 -17.55 8.68
CA GLU A 6 -7.93 -17.98 8.12
C GLU A 6 -7.18 -16.84 7.39
N LEU A 7 -7.86 -15.74 7.07
CA LEU A 7 -7.29 -14.66 6.27
C LEU A 7 -6.17 -13.95 7.05
N LYS A 8 -4.95 -14.02 6.49
CA LYS A 8 -3.78 -13.25 6.92
C LYS A 8 -3.40 -12.27 5.83
N ILE A 9 -3.08 -11.04 6.23
CA ILE A 9 -2.74 -9.97 5.29
C ILE A 9 -1.44 -9.26 5.70
N GLU A 10 -0.84 -8.58 4.73
CA GLU A 10 0.22 -7.61 4.94
C GLU A 10 -0.27 -6.23 4.45
N ALA A 11 -0.25 -5.24 5.33
CA ALA A 11 -0.43 -3.84 4.98
C ALA A 11 0.93 -3.26 4.53
N VAL A 12 1.02 -2.85 3.27
CA VAL A 12 2.26 -2.33 2.68
C VAL A 12 2.09 -0.84 2.39
N GLY A 13 2.89 -0.01 3.04
CA GLY A 13 2.88 1.43 2.84
C GLY A 13 3.80 1.86 1.70
N HIS A 14 3.38 2.89 0.96
CA HIS A 14 4.15 3.48 -0.12
C HIS A 14 4.13 5.01 -0.08
N THR A 15 5.14 5.62 -0.70
CA THR A 15 5.25 7.07 -0.91
C THR A 15 5.37 7.38 -2.39
N ASP A 16 5.20 8.66 -2.73
CA ASP A 16 5.71 9.17 -3.99
C ASP A 16 7.23 9.42 -3.88
N SER A 17 7.83 9.92 -4.96
CA SER A 17 9.28 10.16 -5.04
C SER A 17 9.74 11.47 -4.39
N LYS A 18 8.91 12.17 -3.59
CA LYS A 18 9.33 13.39 -2.89
C LYS A 18 9.86 13.03 -1.51
N GLY A 19 11.08 13.48 -1.21
CA GLY A 19 11.77 13.16 0.05
C GLY A 19 13.00 12.29 -0.21
N SER A 20 13.77 12.03 0.85
CA SER A 20 14.87 11.07 0.78
C SER A 20 14.37 9.65 1.00
N ASP A 21 15.08 8.66 0.45
CA ASP A 21 14.79 7.24 0.60
C ASP A 21 14.58 6.85 2.08
N THR A 22 15.46 7.32 2.98
CA THR A 22 15.35 7.06 4.43
C THR A 22 14.07 7.64 5.02
N TYR A 23 13.71 8.87 4.63
CA TYR A 23 12.49 9.51 5.10
C TYR A 23 11.26 8.76 4.59
N ASN A 24 11.24 8.41 3.30
CA ASN A 24 10.14 7.74 2.65
C ASN A 24 9.94 6.32 3.17
N MET A 25 11.03 5.59 3.44
CA MET A 25 10.99 4.29 4.09
C MET A 25 10.37 4.39 5.50
N GLY A 26 10.78 5.38 6.29
CA GLY A 26 10.17 5.62 7.61
C GLY A 26 8.70 6.04 7.53
N LEU A 27 8.35 6.92 6.58
CA LEU A 27 6.99 7.42 6.41
C LEU A 27 6.02 6.32 5.96
N SER A 28 6.40 5.54 4.95
CA SER A 28 5.61 4.41 4.47
C SER A 28 5.36 3.37 5.56
N ARG A 29 6.40 3.01 6.32
CA ARG A 29 6.28 2.10 7.46
C ARG A 29 5.28 2.60 8.51
N ARG A 30 5.41 3.85 8.96
CA ARG A 30 4.48 4.43 9.95
C ARG A 30 3.03 4.47 9.45
N ARG A 31 2.81 4.73 8.15
CA ARG A 31 1.47 4.70 7.54
C ARG A 31 0.87 3.29 7.60
N ALA A 32 1.65 2.27 7.24
CA ALA A 32 1.20 0.88 7.33
C ALA A 32 0.90 0.48 8.77
N GLU A 33 1.78 0.81 9.72
CA GLU A 33 1.59 0.56 11.15
C GLU A 33 0.30 1.20 11.69
N SER A 34 0.00 2.45 11.30
CA SER A 34 -1.23 3.13 11.68
C SER A 34 -2.50 2.42 11.17
N VAL A 35 -2.47 1.86 9.96
CA VAL A 35 -3.57 1.05 9.41
C VAL A 35 -3.73 -0.25 10.20
N VAL A 36 -2.63 -0.92 10.54
CA VAL A 36 -2.67 -2.14 11.36
C VAL A 36 -3.24 -1.84 12.75
N GLU A 37 -2.78 -0.76 13.38
CA GLU A 37 -3.29 -0.34 14.69
C GLU A 37 -4.80 -0.09 14.67
N PHE A 38 -5.31 0.54 13.61
CA PHE A 38 -6.75 0.72 13.42
C PHE A 38 -7.49 -0.63 13.34
N LEU A 39 -7.01 -1.56 12.49
CA LEU A 39 -7.65 -2.87 12.31
C LEU A 39 -7.65 -3.70 13.61
N VAL A 40 -6.56 -3.64 14.39
CA VAL A 40 -6.47 -4.31 15.69
C VAL A 40 -7.45 -3.70 16.69
N LYS A 41 -7.55 -2.36 16.74
CA LYS A 41 -8.57 -1.67 17.56
C LYS A 41 -10.00 -2.01 17.14
N SER A 42 -10.22 -2.33 15.87
CA SER A 42 -11.50 -2.84 15.36
C SER A 42 -11.74 -4.33 15.65
N GLY A 43 -10.87 -5.00 16.41
CA GLY A 43 -11.08 -6.38 16.88
C GLY A 43 -10.42 -7.46 16.03
N ILE A 44 -9.60 -7.11 15.04
CA ILE A 44 -8.86 -8.11 14.26
C ILE A 44 -7.60 -8.51 15.03
N ASP A 45 -7.37 -9.81 15.18
CA ASP A 45 -6.16 -10.33 15.84
C ASP A 45 -4.88 -9.84 15.14
N ALA A 46 -3.99 -9.22 15.91
CA ALA A 46 -2.70 -8.71 15.44
C ALA A 46 -1.84 -9.81 14.79
N ALA A 47 -1.96 -11.07 15.22
CA ALA A 47 -1.24 -12.19 14.61
C ALA A 47 -1.63 -12.45 13.14
N ARG A 48 -2.75 -11.88 12.68
CA ARG A 48 -3.25 -12.02 11.31
C ARG A 48 -2.81 -10.89 10.38
N ILE A 49 -2.15 -9.85 10.90
CA ILE A 49 -1.80 -8.66 10.12
C ILE A 49 -0.32 -8.35 10.29
N LYS A 50 0.39 -8.23 9.16
CA LYS A 50 1.75 -7.68 9.12
C LYS A 50 1.73 -6.26 8.59
N SER A 51 2.71 -5.45 8.96
CA SER A 51 2.97 -4.14 8.33
C SER A 51 4.38 -4.10 7.73
N SER A 52 4.51 -3.44 6.59
CA SER A 52 5.79 -3.11 5.98
C SER A 52 5.75 -1.75 5.27
N GLY A 53 6.92 -1.15 5.09
CA GLY A 53 7.10 0.07 4.30
C GLY A 53 7.98 -0.22 3.11
N MET A 54 7.65 0.35 1.95
CA MET A 54 8.47 0.26 0.74
C MET A 54 9.01 1.60 0.25
N GLY A 55 8.70 2.70 0.95
CA GLY A 55 8.99 4.05 0.45
C GLY A 55 8.46 4.25 -0.97
N GLU A 56 9.28 4.83 -1.82
CA GLU A 56 9.03 5.15 -3.23
C GLU A 56 9.44 4.03 -4.20
N THR A 57 9.97 2.91 -3.69
CA THR A 57 10.63 1.87 -4.51
C THR A 57 9.67 1.05 -5.37
N ALA A 58 8.38 1.07 -5.06
CA ALA A 58 7.32 0.40 -5.83
C ALA A 58 6.23 1.40 -6.27
N PRO A 59 6.52 2.30 -7.22
CA PRO A 59 5.52 3.21 -7.78
C PRO A 59 4.61 2.45 -8.74
N VAL A 60 3.30 2.64 -8.58
CA VAL A 60 2.26 2.12 -9.49
C VAL A 60 1.98 3.09 -10.64
N ALA A 61 2.28 4.37 -10.46
CA ALA A 61 2.16 5.41 -11.47
C ALA A 61 3.45 6.24 -11.59
N ARG A 62 3.61 6.95 -12.71
CA ARG A 62 4.74 7.88 -12.90
C ARG A 62 4.74 9.00 -11.86
N ASN A 63 5.91 9.39 -11.34
CA ASN A 63 6.01 10.55 -10.46
C ASN A 63 6.24 11.86 -11.23
N THR A 64 6.71 11.75 -12.47
CA THR A 64 7.01 12.84 -13.41
C THR A 64 6.44 12.51 -14.78
N ASN A 65 6.06 13.54 -15.53
CA ASN A 65 5.61 13.43 -16.91
C ASN A 65 6.80 13.17 -17.86
N PRO A 66 6.56 12.73 -19.12
CA PRO A 66 7.62 12.46 -20.08
C PRO A 66 8.54 13.65 -20.37
N ASN A 67 8.03 14.87 -20.24
CA ASN A 67 8.80 16.11 -20.39
C ASN A 67 9.60 16.50 -19.13
N GLY A 68 9.66 15.64 -18.11
CA GLY A 68 10.34 15.88 -16.85
C GLY A 68 9.56 16.74 -15.84
N SER A 69 8.37 17.25 -16.21
CA SER A 69 7.56 18.01 -15.27
C SER A 69 6.95 17.11 -14.19
N ASP A 70 6.56 17.73 -13.09
CA ASP A 70 5.93 17.06 -11.95
C ASP A 70 4.58 16.42 -12.37
N SER A 71 4.27 15.19 -11.91
CA SER A 71 2.98 14.52 -12.16
C SER A 71 2.17 14.35 -10.86
N PRO A 72 1.36 15.35 -10.45
CA PRO A 72 0.58 15.29 -9.22
C PRO A 72 -0.36 14.08 -9.13
N GLU A 73 -0.96 13.70 -10.24
CA GLU A 73 -1.94 12.61 -10.36
C GLU A 73 -1.27 11.27 -10.10
N GLY A 74 -0.14 11.00 -10.73
CA GLY A 74 0.60 9.76 -10.50
C GLY A 74 1.21 9.69 -9.10
N ARG A 75 1.69 10.81 -8.55
CA ARG A 75 2.13 10.85 -7.14
C ARG A 75 1.01 10.53 -6.17
N LYS A 76 -0.21 11.02 -6.43
CA LYS A 76 -1.38 10.71 -5.59
C LYS A 76 -1.62 9.19 -5.53
N LEU A 77 -1.50 8.50 -6.66
CA LEU A 77 -1.64 7.04 -6.71
C LEU A 77 -0.50 6.32 -5.97
N ASN A 78 0.72 6.85 -5.99
CA ASN A 78 1.85 6.26 -5.29
C ASN A 78 1.75 6.39 -3.75
N ARG A 79 1.13 7.46 -3.24
CA ARG A 79 0.86 7.67 -1.81
C ARG A 79 -0.32 6.82 -1.33
N ARG A 80 -0.07 5.53 -1.10
CA ARG A 80 -1.10 4.53 -0.74
C ARG A 80 -0.63 3.58 0.37
N VAL A 81 -1.59 2.85 0.93
CA VAL A 81 -1.35 1.58 1.63
C VAL A 81 -2.14 0.52 0.88
N GLU A 82 -1.48 -0.57 0.48
CA GLU A 82 -2.11 -1.73 -0.16
C GLU A 82 -2.15 -2.91 0.80
N PHE A 83 -3.07 -3.85 0.57
CA PHE A 83 -3.10 -5.10 1.32
C PHE A 83 -2.71 -6.26 0.40
N ARG A 84 -1.77 -7.09 0.87
CA ARG A 84 -1.42 -8.36 0.25
C ARG A 84 -2.03 -9.49 1.04
N ILE A 85 -2.66 -10.43 0.35
CA ILE A 85 -3.16 -11.65 0.98
C ILE A 85 -1.99 -12.62 1.13
N LEU A 86 -1.74 -13.07 2.36
CA LEU A 86 -0.69 -14.02 2.68
C LEU A 86 -1.19 -15.47 2.71
N THR A 87 -2.50 -15.66 2.83
CA THR A 87 -3.13 -16.98 2.82
C THR A 87 -3.66 -17.29 1.41
N PRO A 88 -3.08 -18.25 0.67
CA PRO A 88 -3.55 -18.60 -0.66
C PRO A 88 -4.93 -19.28 -0.64
N ASP A 89 -5.60 -19.25 -1.79
CA ASP A 89 -6.80 -20.07 -2.10
C ASP A 89 -7.98 -19.92 -1.12
N LEU A 90 -8.17 -18.71 -0.58
CA LEU A 90 -9.30 -18.45 0.30
C LEU A 90 -10.60 -18.26 -0.49
N PRO A 91 -11.65 -19.08 -0.24
CA PRO A 91 -12.95 -18.85 -0.84
C PRO A 91 -13.57 -17.57 -0.30
N ASN A 92 -14.37 -16.90 -1.14
CA ASN A 92 -15.14 -15.70 -0.78
C ASN A 92 -14.28 -14.48 -0.37
N VAL A 93 -13.07 -14.36 -0.91
CA VAL A 93 -12.26 -13.15 -0.80
C VAL A 93 -12.18 -12.47 -2.16
N GLU A 94 -12.78 -11.28 -2.25
CA GLU A 94 -12.64 -10.41 -3.42
C GLU A 94 -11.46 -9.46 -3.22
N VAL A 95 -10.59 -9.39 -4.22
CA VAL A 95 -9.41 -8.51 -4.21
C VAL A 95 -9.61 -7.43 -5.26
N ALA A 96 -9.68 -6.17 -4.81
CA ALA A 96 -9.59 -5.05 -5.72
C ALA A 96 -8.14 -4.89 -6.20
N VAL A 97 -7.97 -4.81 -7.52
CA VAL A 97 -6.67 -4.49 -8.13
C VAL A 97 -6.50 -2.97 -8.13
N ILE A 98 -5.28 -2.50 -7.95
CA ILE A 98 -4.96 -1.08 -8.09
C ILE A 98 -5.08 -0.71 -9.56
N GLU A 99 -6.14 0.01 -9.90
CA GLU A 99 -6.33 0.57 -11.24
C GLU A 99 -5.49 1.83 -11.40
N VAL A 100 -4.67 1.85 -12.46
CA VAL A 100 -3.88 3.02 -12.83
C VAL A 100 -4.33 3.46 -14.22
N PRO A 101 -4.70 4.75 -14.40
CA PRO A 101 -5.00 5.28 -15.72
C PRO A 101 -3.81 5.10 -16.67
N ALA A 102 -4.08 4.69 -17.91
CA ALA A 102 -3.04 4.33 -18.87
C ALA A 102 -2.05 5.47 -19.13
N GLU A 103 -2.53 6.71 -19.11
CA GLU A 103 -1.73 7.92 -19.27
C GLU A 103 -0.78 8.18 -18.09
N LEU A 104 -0.95 7.50 -16.96
CA LEU A 104 -0.09 7.60 -15.77
C LEU A 104 0.85 6.40 -15.61
N HIS A 105 0.77 5.40 -16.50
CA HIS A 105 1.75 4.32 -16.54
C HIS A 105 3.16 4.87 -16.80
N LYS A 106 4.18 4.17 -16.32
CA LYS A 106 5.58 4.58 -16.52
C LYS A 106 5.97 4.53 -17.99
#